data_AF-A8XB46-F1
#
_entry.id   AF-A8XB46-F1
#
_cell.length_a   1.000
_cell.length_b   1.000
_cell.length_c   1.000
_cell.angle_alpha   90.00
_cell.angle_beta   90.00
_cell.angle_gamma   90.00
#
_symmetry.space_group_name_H-M   'P 1'
#
loop_
_entity.id
_entity.type
_entity.pdbx_description
1 polymer ?
#
loop_
_entity_poly.entity_id
_entity_poly.type
_entity_poly.pdbx_seq_one_letter_code
_entity_poly.pdbx_strand_id
1 'polypeptide(L)'
;MTSLYGGLRIENSKMTNLSFFPAAQNGLLKIICKTYGVYIQNNQNLKDVSSLEKMYMYEDEFGEECDYRIENNTKLDAEDLCDTGYPRFFMDLKVKGNMKDCGCQGDEIIHLSLPNYKNCTKLFRGLNYENEIMINNLDALSNLEVIKGGINIQDSGVHNLSFLENLTSLKVNNLIVGQKLILNLVGNVILERLAFPHLPELKNMDGKGVKLANIKFNHPSLCLTIEEYCFFLENNVSFIHLDTKLCKYTKNETSTMNICRFQSMKELEDNCNLVIGDIIMKSGDEENFQKLKDLVYLFGSLVIENTTIENMEPLDKLRYILHLNGSNPIVQIVGNQKLKRAYLPSVQNIVVNGNRTAIFQDNHPEFFKNEEGSCSLFEGVDSDESKLRLRLDYIGGDCGEEVVIVYRSSSSKLSVLIVFSFVIVLHFVSVHCNN
;
A
#
# COMPACT_ATOMS: atom_id res chain seq x y z
N MET A 1 -9.72 38.14 10.93
CA MET A 1 -8.66 37.46 10.16
C MET A 1 -9.11 36.02 9.96
N THR A 2 -9.22 35.55 8.71
CA THR A 2 -9.67 34.18 8.38
C THR A 2 -8.54 33.33 7.82
N SER A 3 -7.41 33.95 7.46
CA SER A 3 -6.23 33.28 6.92
C SER A 3 -4.96 34.04 7.34
N LEU A 4 -3.91 33.28 7.65
CA LEU A 4 -2.55 33.75 7.90
C LEU A 4 -1.65 33.19 6.79
N TYR A 5 -1.03 34.09 6.02
CA TYR A 5 -0.05 33.73 4.99
C TYR A 5 1.35 33.95 5.57
N GLY A 6 2.17 32.91 5.53
CA GLY A 6 3.50 32.90 6.16
C GLY A 6 3.50 32.06 7.44
N GLY A 7 4.34 32.42 8.41
CA GLY A 7 4.55 31.60 9.60
C GLY A 7 4.01 32.22 10.87
N LEU A 8 3.83 31.39 11.89
CA LEU A 8 3.52 31.81 13.25
C LEU A 8 4.70 31.50 14.15
N ARG A 9 5.22 32.49 14.87
CA ARG A 9 6.26 32.29 15.89
C ARG A 9 5.87 32.95 17.19
N ILE A 10 5.76 32.17 18.25
CA ILE A 10 5.51 32.61 19.62
C ILE A 10 6.60 31.99 20.48
N GLU A 11 7.65 32.78 20.70
CA GLU A 11 8.89 32.28 21.30
C GLU A 11 9.27 33.16 22.49
N ASN A 12 9.73 32.54 23.58
CA ASN A 12 10.23 33.23 24.77
C ASN A 12 9.24 34.27 25.36
N SER A 13 7.94 34.05 25.18
CA SER A 13 6.92 34.99 25.62
C SER A 13 6.55 34.79 27.09
N LYS A 14 5.88 35.81 27.66
CA LYS A 14 5.27 35.75 28.99
C LYS A 14 3.80 35.34 28.95
N MET A 15 3.27 34.95 27.78
CA MET A 15 1.87 34.61 27.60
C MET A 15 1.51 33.35 28.40
N THR A 16 0.29 33.32 28.91
CA THR A 16 -0.28 32.15 29.60
C THR A 16 -1.22 31.35 28.71
N ASN A 17 -1.75 31.96 27.66
CA ASN A 17 -2.63 31.33 26.67
C ASN A 17 -2.48 32.01 25.30
N LEU A 18 -3.05 31.38 24.26
CA LEU A 18 -3.08 31.88 22.89
C LEU A 18 -4.48 32.32 22.42
N SER A 19 -5.34 32.73 23.34
CA SER A 19 -6.76 33.09 23.07
C SER A 19 -6.96 34.30 22.14
N PHE A 20 -5.90 35.01 21.77
CA PHE A 20 -5.96 36.17 20.88
C PHE A 20 -6.22 35.81 19.42
N PHE A 21 -6.11 34.53 19.03
CA PHE A 21 -6.51 34.11 17.68
C PHE A 21 -8.02 34.23 17.53
N PRO A 22 -8.51 35.09 16.62
CA PRO A 22 -9.94 35.29 16.45
C PRO A 22 -10.57 34.00 15.97
N ALA A 23 -11.69 33.60 16.59
CA ALA A 23 -12.57 32.61 15.98
C ALA A 23 -13.05 33.20 14.65
N ALA A 24 -12.66 32.60 13.52
CA ALA A 24 -13.24 32.97 12.25
C ALA A 24 -14.76 32.76 12.29
N GLN A 25 -15.51 33.41 11.40
CA GLN A 25 -16.98 33.26 11.33
C GLN A 25 -17.44 31.80 11.19
N ASN A 26 -16.57 30.91 10.69
CA ASN A 26 -16.81 29.47 10.55
C ASN A 26 -16.01 28.62 11.55
N GLY A 27 -15.39 29.22 12.57
CA GLY A 27 -14.56 28.52 13.56
C GLY A 27 -13.17 28.08 13.08
N LEU A 28 -12.80 28.35 11.82
CA LEU A 28 -11.56 27.91 11.19
C LEU A 28 -10.54 29.05 10.96
N LEU A 29 -9.33 28.93 11.48
CA LEU A 29 -8.18 29.77 11.10
C LEU A 29 -7.29 29.02 10.12
N LYS A 30 -7.21 29.52 8.89
CA LYS A 30 -6.34 28.93 7.85
C LYS A 30 -4.91 29.41 8.02
N ILE A 31 -3.94 28.50 8.01
CA ILE A 31 -2.52 28.85 8.03
C ILE A 31 -1.85 28.29 6.78
N ILE A 32 -1.24 29.17 6.00
CA ILE A 32 -0.48 28.82 4.81
C ILE A 32 1.00 29.02 5.15
N CYS A 33 1.58 27.99 5.75
CA CYS A 33 2.85 28.04 6.49
C CYS A 33 4.06 27.42 5.78
N LYS A 34 3.94 27.08 4.49
CA LYS A 34 4.99 26.43 3.67
C LYS A 34 6.40 26.98 3.94
N THR A 35 6.56 28.30 3.97
CA THR A 35 7.89 28.94 4.06
C THR A 35 8.43 29.08 5.48
N TYR A 36 7.55 29.23 6.48
CA TYR A 36 7.95 29.79 7.78
C TYR A 36 7.43 29.02 8.99
N GLY A 37 6.67 27.95 8.78
CA GLY A 37 6.20 27.03 9.82
C GLY A 37 5.33 27.66 10.92
N VAL A 38 5.05 26.85 11.94
CA VAL A 38 4.37 27.26 13.18
C VAL A 38 5.26 26.84 14.34
N TYR A 39 5.76 27.79 15.11
CA TYR A 39 6.68 27.57 16.21
C TYR A 39 6.15 28.22 17.49
N ILE A 40 5.90 27.40 18.52
CA ILE A 40 5.47 27.85 19.84
C ILE A 40 6.45 27.26 20.85
N GLN A 41 7.49 28.03 21.17
CA GLN A 41 8.67 27.48 21.83
C GLN A 41 9.12 28.30 23.04
N ASN A 42 9.60 27.61 24.08
CA ASN A 42 10.24 28.23 25.24
C ASN A 42 9.37 29.25 26.00
N ASN A 43 8.04 29.13 25.95
CA ASN A 43 7.12 30.00 26.68
C ASN A 43 6.87 29.46 28.09
N GLN A 44 7.70 29.87 29.05
CA GLN A 44 7.73 29.32 30.42
C GLN A 44 6.44 29.49 31.25
N ASN A 45 5.50 30.32 30.77
CA ASN A 45 4.22 30.56 31.44
C ASN A 45 3.01 30.03 30.66
N LEU A 46 3.20 29.52 29.45
CA LEU A 46 2.13 29.05 28.58
C LEU A 46 1.49 27.79 29.18
N LYS A 47 0.16 27.80 29.29
CA LYS A 47 -0.64 26.71 29.87
C LYS A 47 -1.75 26.23 28.96
N ASP A 48 -2.22 27.09 28.05
CA ASP A 48 -3.40 26.82 27.23
C ASP A 48 -3.15 27.21 25.77
N VAL A 49 -3.31 26.22 24.90
CA VAL A 49 -3.19 26.35 23.44
C VAL A 49 -4.43 25.82 22.72
N SER A 50 -5.58 25.71 23.40
CA SER A 50 -6.84 25.21 22.85
C SER A 50 -7.29 25.98 21.59
N SER A 51 -6.89 27.24 21.44
CA SER A 51 -7.12 28.01 20.22
C SER A 51 -6.49 27.41 18.96
N LEU A 52 -5.43 26.60 19.10
CA LEU A 52 -4.75 25.94 17.99
C LEU A 52 -5.58 24.80 17.39
N GLU A 53 -6.53 24.22 18.12
CA GLU A 53 -7.43 23.18 17.61
C GLU A 53 -8.23 23.64 16.39
N LYS A 54 -8.41 24.96 16.25
CA LYS A 54 -9.14 25.63 15.17
C LYS A 54 -8.26 25.96 13.96
N MET A 55 -6.97 25.65 14.02
CA MET A 55 -6.01 25.96 12.97
C MET A 55 -5.90 24.80 11.98
N TYR A 56 -6.30 25.05 10.73
CA TYR A 56 -6.02 24.14 9.63
C TYR A 56 -4.82 24.65 8.85
N MET A 57 -3.77 23.84 8.82
CA MET A 57 -2.56 24.09 8.04
C MET A 57 -2.74 23.53 6.65
N TYR A 58 -2.42 24.33 5.64
CA TYR A 58 -2.41 23.87 4.26
C TYR A 58 -1.05 23.26 3.92
N GLU A 59 -1.10 22.03 3.41
CA GLU A 59 0.03 21.38 2.75
C GLU A 59 0.48 22.14 1.50
N ASP A 60 1.69 21.84 1.03
CA ASP A 60 2.17 22.35 -0.24
C ASP A 60 1.67 21.54 -1.45
N GLU A 61 2.11 21.94 -2.65
CA GLU A 61 1.73 21.29 -3.91
C GLU A 61 2.18 19.82 -4.03
N PHE A 62 3.10 19.38 -3.16
CA PHE A 62 3.59 18.02 -3.05
C PHE A 62 2.97 17.27 -1.86
N GLY A 63 2.08 17.88 -1.08
CA GLY A 63 1.47 17.25 0.10
C GLY A 63 2.38 17.25 1.32
N GLU A 64 3.41 18.10 1.34
CA GLU A 64 4.24 18.27 2.54
C GLU A 64 3.52 19.16 3.56
N GLU A 65 3.44 18.66 4.79
CA GLU A 65 2.78 19.36 5.90
C GLU A 65 3.68 20.51 6.37
N CYS A 66 3.08 21.54 6.97
CA CYS A 66 3.86 22.60 7.58
C CYS A 66 4.73 22.08 8.72
N ASP A 67 5.95 22.61 8.85
CA ASP A 67 6.76 22.41 10.05
C ASP A 67 6.03 23.03 11.26
N TYR A 68 5.46 22.18 12.12
CA TYR A 68 4.65 22.55 13.27
C TYR A 68 5.29 22.05 14.55
N ARG A 69 5.72 23.00 15.40
CA ARG A 69 6.49 22.71 16.61
C ARG A 69 5.92 23.39 17.83
N ILE A 70 5.66 22.61 18.88
CA ILE A 70 5.31 23.07 20.22
C ILE A 70 6.30 22.45 21.20
N GLU A 71 7.32 23.23 21.55
CA GLU A 71 8.48 22.67 22.26
C GLU A 71 8.84 23.48 23.51
N ASN A 72 9.23 22.78 24.56
CA ASN A 72 9.82 23.37 25.78
C ASN A 72 8.92 24.41 26.47
N ASN A 73 7.60 24.25 26.41
CA ASN A 73 6.65 25.06 27.19
C ASN A 73 6.34 24.30 28.49
N THR A 74 7.20 24.47 29.49
CA THR A 74 7.26 23.62 30.71
C THR A 74 5.99 23.56 31.58
N LYS A 75 5.01 24.44 31.34
CA LYS A 75 3.71 24.47 32.04
C LYS A 75 2.52 24.10 31.15
N LEU A 76 2.76 23.76 29.88
CA LEU A 76 1.73 23.47 28.90
C LEU A 76 1.34 21.99 28.97
N ASP A 77 0.07 21.72 29.20
CA ASP A 77 -0.52 20.41 28.92
C ASP A 77 -0.96 20.39 27.46
N ALA A 78 -0.29 19.60 26.63
CA ALA A 78 -0.59 19.45 25.20
C ALA A 78 -1.14 18.06 24.87
N GLU A 79 -1.48 17.23 25.86
CA GLU A 79 -1.84 15.81 25.70
C GLU A 79 -2.92 15.59 24.62
N ASP A 80 -4.02 16.35 24.69
CA ASP A 80 -5.17 16.18 23.79
C ASP A 80 -5.04 16.91 22.45
N LEU A 81 -4.09 17.85 22.34
CA LEU A 81 -4.03 18.80 21.23
C LEU A 81 -3.98 18.11 19.86
N CYS A 82 -3.29 16.98 19.77
CA CYS A 82 -3.04 16.28 18.51
C CYS A 82 -4.14 15.29 18.13
N ASP A 83 -5.20 15.18 18.93
CA ASP A 83 -6.39 14.34 18.67
C ASP A 83 -7.67 15.14 18.53
N THR A 84 -7.67 16.40 18.99
CA THR A 84 -8.79 17.32 18.88
C THR A 84 -8.66 18.23 17.66
N GLY A 85 -9.80 18.82 17.27
CA GLY A 85 -9.86 19.82 16.21
C GLY A 85 -9.25 19.40 14.87
N TYR A 86 -8.55 20.34 14.23
CA TYR A 86 -7.80 20.12 12.99
C TYR A 86 -6.42 19.47 13.16
N PRO A 87 -5.65 19.69 14.25
CA PRO A 87 -4.37 19.00 14.48
C PRO A 87 -4.44 17.47 14.30
N ARG A 88 -5.58 16.85 14.58
CA ARG A 88 -5.77 15.40 14.42
C ARG A 88 -5.50 14.84 13.02
N PHE A 89 -5.61 15.67 11.98
CA PHE A 89 -5.41 15.28 10.58
C PHE A 89 -3.94 15.23 10.16
N PHE A 90 -3.05 15.85 10.93
CA PHE A 90 -1.64 15.98 10.58
C PHE A 90 -0.81 14.81 11.11
N MET A 91 0.22 14.45 10.34
CA MET A 91 1.17 13.38 10.63
C MET A 91 2.46 13.91 11.25
N ASP A 92 2.88 15.11 10.88
CA ASP A 92 4.25 15.60 11.08
C ASP A 92 4.42 16.55 12.28
N LEU A 93 3.46 16.53 13.21
CA LEU A 93 3.45 17.39 14.40
C LEU A 93 4.60 17.06 15.36
N LYS A 94 5.36 18.08 15.75
CA LYS A 94 6.41 17.97 16.77
C LYS A 94 5.98 18.65 18.08
N VAL A 95 5.59 17.84 19.07
CA VAL A 95 5.18 18.30 20.40
C VAL A 95 6.07 17.61 21.43
N LYS A 96 6.98 18.35 22.05
CA LYS A 96 8.02 17.77 22.93
C LYS A 96 8.47 18.71 24.04
N GLY A 97 8.72 18.16 25.23
CA GLY A 97 9.33 18.91 26.34
C GLY A 97 8.36 19.89 26.99
N ASN A 98 7.06 19.69 26.80
CA ASN A 98 6.01 20.41 27.52
C ASN A 98 5.72 19.69 28.86
N MET A 99 4.76 20.19 29.65
CA MET A 99 4.35 19.50 30.89
C MET A 99 3.78 18.11 30.57
N LYS A 100 3.00 18.02 29.48
CA LYS A 100 2.63 16.78 28.82
C LYS A 100 2.64 16.98 27.31
N ASP A 101 3.12 15.98 26.60
CA ASP A 101 3.15 15.94 25.14
C ASP A 101 2.05 15.01 24.61
N CYS A 102 1.61 15.20 23.37
CA CYS A 102 0.50 14.43 22.78
C CYS A 102 0.88 13.06 22.20
N GLY A 103 2.17 12.73 22.25
CA GLY A 103 2.75 11.48 21.73
C GLY A 103 4.27 11.60 21.53
N CYS A 104 4.87 10.55 21.01
CA CYS A 104 6.31 10.43 20.83
C CYS A 104 6.73 10.74 19.38
N GLN A 105 8.03 11.03 19.19
CA GLN A 105 8.59 11.49 17.90
C GLN A 105 9.36 10.35 17.22
N GLY A 106 8.79 9.72 16.20
CA GLY A 106 9.38 8.51 15.63
C GLY A 106 10.58 8.73 14.71
N ASP A 107 10.77 9.97 14.25
CA ASP A 107 11.97 10.42 13.55
C ASP A 107 13.20 10.62 14.48
N GLU A 108 13.01 10.52 15.80
CA GLU A 108 14.07 10.61 16.80
C GLU A 108 14.42 9.25 17.44
N ILE A 109 13.86 8.16 16.90
CA ILE A 109 14.17 6.80 17.36
C ILE A 109 15.56 6.43 16.84
N ILE A 110 16.46 6.18 17.79
CA ILE A 110 17.78 5.59 17.58
C ILE A 110 18.00 4.54 18.66
N HIS A 111 19.02 3.67 18.50
CA HIS A 111 19.32 2.63 19.49
C HIS A 111 19.41 3.16 20.94
N LEU A 112 19.96 4.36 21.14
CA LEU A 112 20.10 4.98 22.46
C LEU A 112 18.78 5.52 23.05
N SER A 113 17.85 5.97 22.20
CA SER A 113 16.59 6.58 22.65
C SER A 113 15.45 5.56 22.73
N LEU A 114 15.55 4.43 22.01
CA LEU A 114 14.52 3.40 21.93
C LEU A 114 13.95 2.94 23.29
N PRO A 115 14.75 2.71 24.35
CA PRO A 115 14.21 2.31 25.65
C PRO A 115 13.23 3.33 26.27
N ASN A 116 13.28 4.60 25.86
CA ASN A 116 12.39 5.64 26.36
C ASN A 116 10.98 5.56 25.75
N TYR A 117 10.77 4.72 24.72
CA TYR A 117 9.50 4.60 24.02
C TYR A 117 8.53 3.63 24.68
N LYS A 118 8.93 2.96 25.78
CA LYS A 118 8.11 1.95 26.48
C LYS A 118 6.73 2.45 26.90
N ASN A 119 6.58 3.74 27.19
CA ASN A 119 5.29 4.32 27.60
C ASN A 119 4.58 5.06 26.46
N CYS A 120 5.11 5.01 25.24
CA CYS A 120 4.50 5.64 24.09
C CYS A 120 3.37 4.76 23.56
N THR A 121 2.17 5.34 23.45
CA THR A 121 1.02 4.71 22.77
C THR A 121 0.81 5.30 21.37
N LYS A 122 1.40 6.46 21.09
CA LYS A 122 1.24 7.17 19.82
C LYS A 122 2.57 7.70 19.32
N LEU A 123 2.80 7.52 18.03
CA LEU A 123 3.99 7.99 17.32
C LEU A 123 3.61 8.97 16.21
N PHE A 124 4.28 10.11 16.16
CA PHE A 124 4.21 11.09 15.06
C PHE A 124 5.46 11.01 14.19
N ARG A 125 5.38 11.57 12.97
CA ARG A 125 6.46 11.55 11.96
C ARG A 125 6.91 10.14 11.55
N GLY A 126 5.99 9.17 11.65
CA GLY A 126 6.19 7.79 11.25
C GLY A 126 7.10 6.99 12.17
N LEU A 127 7.34 5.73 11.83
CA LEU A 127 8.40 4.90 12.41
C LEU A 127 9.54 4.83 11.40
N ASN A 128 10.74 5.31 11.75
CA ASN A 128 11.88 5.29 10.84
C ASN A 128 13.05 4.45 11.41
N TYR A 129 13.46 3.43 10.66
CA TYR A 129 14.69 2.67 10.87
C TYR A 129 15.46 2.56 9.56
N GLU A 130 16.54 3.34 9.43
CA GLU A 130 17.39 3.35 8.25
C GLU A 130 18.83 2.99 8.65
N ASN A 131 19.43 2.03 7.94
CA ASN A 131 20.84 1.64 8.09
C ASN A 131 21.22 1.09 9.48
N GLU A 132 20.26 0.51 10.22
CA GLU A 132 20.45 -0.02 11.57
C GLU A 132 20.62 -1.54 11.54
N ILE A 133 21.88 -2.02 11.52
CA ILE A 133 22.23 -3.44 11.30
C ILE A 133 21.82 -4.33 12.50
N MET A 134 21.81 -3.80 13.72
CA MET A 134 21.38 -4.52 14.92
C MET A 134 20.41 -3.69 15.74
N ILE A 135 19.17 -4.17 15.87
CA ILE A 135 18.15 -3.51 16.67
C ILE A 135 17.79 -4.40 17.86
N ASN A 136 18.29 -4.03 19.01
CA ASN A 136 17.90 -4.62 20.29
C ASN A 136 16.77 -3.79 20.90
N ASN A 137 15.97 -4.41 21.76
CA ASN A 137 14.91 -3.75 22.52
C ASN A 137 13.73 -3.19 21.69
N LEU A 138 13.40 -3.82 20.55
CA LEU A 138 12.20 -3.47 19.75
C LEU A 138 10.89 -3.62 20.55
N ASP A 139 10.90 -4.43 21.63
CA ASP A 139 9.81 -4.56 22.59
C ASP A 139 9.44 -3.23 23.27
N ALA A 140 10.33 -2.23 23.25
CA ALA A 140 10.03 -0.88 23.71
C ALA A 140 8.91 -0.21 22.89
N LEU A 141 8.61 -0.70 21.69
CA LEU A 141 7.55 -0.20 20.82
C LEU A 141 6.24 -1.01 20.93
N SER A 142 6.19 -2.02 21.80
CA SER A 142 5.03 -2.94 21.91
C SER A 142 3.74 -2.24 22.35
N ASN A 143 3.84 -1.15 23.09
CA ASN A 143 2.69 -0.35 23.55
C ASN A 143 2.16 0.65 22.50
N LEU A 144 2.80 0.76 21.33
CA LEU A 144 2.30 1.64 20.28
C LEU A 144 0.95 1.13 19.75
N GLU A 145 -0.06 1.98 19.86
CA GLU A 145 -1.40 1.75 19.33
C GLU A 145 -1.63 2.46 18.01
N VAL A 146 -1.02 3.65 17.84
CA VAL A 146 -1.22 4.51 16.66
C VAL A 146 0.11 5.04 16.13
N ILE A 147 0.36 4.86 14.84
CA ILE A 147 1.46 5.51 14.12
C ILE A 147 0.88 6.49 13.10
N LYS A 148 1.33 7.75 13.16
CA LYS A 148 1.03 8.82 12.21
C LYS A 148 2.29 9.15 11.43
N GLY A 149 2.31 8.91 10.11
CA GLY A 149 3.44 9.16 9.21
C GLY A 149 4.08 7.93 8.55
N GLY A 150 3.40 6.78 8.56
CA GLY A 150 3.88 5.56 7.89
C GLY A 150 4.97 4.79 8.64
N ILE A 151 5.33 3.61 8.13
CA ILE A 151 6.45 2.79 8.62
C ILE A 151 7.51 2.74 7.52
N ASN A 152 8.73 3.15 7.85
CA ASN A 152 9.88 3.17 6.97
C ASN A 152 11.03 2.39 7.59
N ILE A 153 11.34 1.23 7.01
CA ILE A 153 12.40 0.33 7.49
C ILE A 153 13.28 -0.02 6.30
N GLN A 154 14.51 0.47 6.30
CA GLN A 154 15.46 0.30 5.21
C GLN A 154 16.82 -0.19 5.71
N ASP A 155 17.39 -1.16 5.00
CA ASP A 155 18.75 -1.67 5.24
C ASP A 155 18.99 -2.00 6.73
N SER A 156 18.00 -2.63 7.37
CA SER A 156 17.97 -2.84 8.82
C SER A 156 18.02 -4.31 9.24
N GLY A 157 18.33 -4.54 10.51
CA GLY A 157 18.27 -5.81 11.22
C GLY A 157 16.87 -6.20 11.71
N VAL A 158 15.79 -5.66 11.13
CA VAL A 158 14.41 -6.03 11.48
C VAL A 158 14.05 -7.36 10.82
N HIS A 159 13.69 -8.36 11.63
CA HIS A 159 13.27 -9.68 11.16
C HIS A 159 11.82 -9.75 10.69
N ASN A 160 10.94 -8.96 11.31
CA ASN A 160 9.50 -8.84 11.04
C ASN A 160 8.91 -7.73 11.92
N LEU A 161 7.60 -7.49 11.80
CA LEU A 161 6.87 -6.43 12.48
C LEU A 161 6.14 -6.92 13.75
N SER A 162 6.49 -8.09 14.29
CA SER A 162 5.82 -8.65 15.48
C SER A 162 5.97 -7.81 16.74
N PHE A 163 6.97 -6.92 16.79
CA PHE A 163 7.17 -6.01 17.92
C PHE A 163 6.10 -4.91 18.03
N LEU A 164 5.27 -4.72 16.99
CA LEU A 164 4.13 -3.80 16.97
C LEU A 164 2.84 -4.51 17.45
N GLU A 165 2.89 -5.10 18.63
CA GLU A 165 1.85 -5.99 19.17
C GLU A 165 0.48 -5.34 19.32
N ASN A 166 0.46 -4.11 19.86
CA ASN A 166 -0.77 -3.36 20.14
C ASN A 166 -1.15 -2.39 19.01
N LEU A 167 -0.48 -2.42 17.87
CA LEU A 167 -0.74 -1.47 16.79
C LEU A 167 -2.14 -1.68 16.22
N THR A 168 -3.01 -0.68 16.37
CA THR A 168 -4.39 -0.72 15.87
C THR A 168 -4.61 0.20 14.67
N SER A 169 -3.81 1.24 14.51
CA SER A 169 -3.98 2.21 13.42
C SER A 169 -2.67 2.72 12.86
N LEU A 170 -2.55 2.67 11.54
CA LEU A 170 -1.45 3.26 10.78
C LEU A 170 -2.03 4.32 9.83
N LYS A 171 -1.60 5.57 10.04
CA LYS A 171 -2.14 6.73 9.36
C LYS A 171 -1.06 7.39 8.51
N VAL A 172 -1.46 7.78 7.31
CA VAL A 172 -0.70 8.66 6.44
C VAL A 172 -1.60 9.81 5.99
N ASN A 173 -0.96 10.84 5.47
CA ASN A 173 -1.63 11.91 4.77
C ASN A 173 -0.88 12.05 3.44
N ASN A 174 -1.41 11.41 2.40
CA ASN A 174 -0.70 11.28 1.12
C ASN A 174 -1.57 11.75 -0.03
N LEU A 175 -1.20 12.88 -0.61
CA LEU A 175 -1.66 13.31 -1.93
C LEU A 175 -1.07 12.39 -3.00
N ILE A 176 -1.79 12.16 -4.10
CA ILE A 176 -1.32 11.31 -5.21
C ILE A 176 0.08 11.72 -5.71
N VAL A 177 0.39 13.01 -5.64
CA VAL A 177 1.68 13.60 -6.05
C VAL A 177 2.79 13.42 -5.01
N GLY A 178 2.45 13.35 -3.71
CA GLY A 178 3.42 13.37 -2.62
C GLY A 178 4.17 12.07 -2.38
N GLN A 179 3.63 10.95 -2.90
CA GLN A 179 4.24 9.62 -2.79
C GLN A 179 4.63 9.19 -1.36
N LYS A 180 4.02 9.77 -0.32
CA LYS A 180 4.18 9.34 1.08
C LYS A 180 3.71 7.89 1.23
N LEU A 181 4.55 7.09 1.85
CA LEU A 181 4.35 5.64 1.96
C LEU A 181 3.74 5.27 3.30
N ILE A 182 2.68 4.46 3.28
CA ILE A 182 2.15 3.85 4.49
C ILE A 182 3.10 2.78 5.02
N LEU A 183 3.77 2.07 4.11
CA LEU A 183 4.75 1.05 4.42
C LEU A 183 5.87 1.07 3.38
N ASN A 184 7.11 1.23 3.84
CA ASN A 184 8.31 1.18 3.02
C ASN A 184 9.31 0.20 3.64
N LEU A 185 9.50 -0.94 2.98
CA LEU A 185 10.41 -2.00 3.40
C LEU A 185 11.42 -2.23 2.28
N VAL A 186 12.66 -1.79 2.48
CA VAL A 186 13.70 -1.80 1.43
C VAL A 186 15.00 -2.40 1.96
N GLY A 187 15.61 -3.34 1.22
CA GLY A 187 16.97 -3.77 1.53
C GLY A 187 17.13 -4.57 2.84
N ASN A 188 16.03 -4.97 3.50
CA ASN A 188 16.10 -5.70 4.76
C ASN A 188 16.41 -7.17 4.49
N VAL A 189 17.70 -7.50 4.49
CA VAL A 189 18.21 -8.82 4.06
C VAL A 189 17.85 -9.97 5.01
N ILE A 190 17.31 -9.72 6.20
CA ILE A 190 16.85 -10.76 7.14
C ILE A 190 15.33 -10.76 7.37
N LEU A 191 14.61 -9.88 6.67
CA LEU A 191 13.16 -9.76 6.74
C LEU A 191 12.51 -10.84 5.87
N GLU A 192 12.12 -11.96 6.49
CA GLU A 192 11.49 -13.09 5.78
C GLU A 192 9.97 -13.07 5.80
N ARG A 193 9.36 -12.32 6.72
CA ARG A 193 7.91 -12.23 6.94
C ARG A 193 7.53 -10.83 7.41
N LEU A 194 6.29 -10.39 7.12
CA LEU A 194 5.73 -9.18 7.74
C LEU A 194 5.33 -9.47 9.19
N ALA A 195 4.45 -10.46 9.42
CA ALA A 195 4.08 -10.96 10.75
C ALA A 195 3.60 -9.86 11.72
N PHE A 196 2.70 -8.98 11.25
CA PHE A 196 1.90 -8.16 12.15
C PHE A 196 1.11 -9.07 13.10
N PRO A 197 1.18 -8.89 14.43
CA PRO A 197 0.40 -9.70 15.36
C PRO A 197 -1.10 -9.47 15.17
N HIS A 198 -1.46 -8.22 14.90
CA HIS A 198 -2.79 -7.77 14.51
C HIS A 198 -2.66 -6.86 13.29
N LEU A 199 -3.50 -7.07 12.28
CA LEU A 199 -3.52 -6.23 11.08
C LEU A 199 -4.15 -4.87 11.43
N PRO A 200 -3.40 -3.75 11.35
CA PRO A 200 -3.90 -2.45 11.79
C PRO A 200 -4.86 -1.84 10.76
N GLU A 201 -5.71 -0.92 11.19
CA GLU A 201 -6.49 -0.12 10.25
C GLU A 201 -5.58 0.84 9.47
N LEU A 202 -5.60 0.76 8.14
CA LEU A 202 -4.82 1.61 7.25
C LEU A 202 -5.63 2.82 6.78
N LYS A 203 -5.26 4.02 7.26
CA LYS A 203 -5.97 5.27 6.95
C LYS A 203 -5.11 6.23 6.15
N ASN A 204 -5.72 6.83 5.13
CA ASN A 204 -5.27 8.10 4.57
C ASN A 204 -6.19 9.20 5.10
N MET A 205 -5.62 10.26 5.68
CA MET A 205 -6.41 11.37 6.22
C MET A 205 -6.93 12.32 5.14
N ASP A 206 -6.33 12.30 3.94
CA ASP A 206 -6.92 12.90 2.76
C ASP A 206 -7.91 11.92 2.12
N GLY A 207 -9.19 12.33 2.02
CA GLY A 207 -10.26 11.53 1.44
C GLY A 207 -10.15 11.32 -0.08
N LYS A 208 -9.21 11.99 -0.76
CA LYS A 208 -8.84 11.79 -2.17
C LYS A 208 -7.42 11.22 -2.32
N GLY A 209 -6.75 10.96 -1.21
CA GLY A 209 -5.39 10.46 -1.19
C GLY A 209 -5.28 8.96 -1.49
N VAL A 210 -4.06 8.51 -1.77
CA VAL A 210 -3.77 7.09 -2.08
C VAL A 210 -2.92 6.46 -0.99
N LYS A 211 -3.21 5.20 -0.63
CA LYS A 211 -2.36 4.41 0.27
C LYS A 211 -1.30 3.68 -0.57
N LEU A 212 -0.06 4.13 -0.45
CA LEU A 212 1.07 3.58 -1.20
C LEU A 212 1.99 2.77 -0.30
N ALA A 213 2.40 1.61 -0.78
CA ALA A 213 3.41 0.78 -0.15
C ALA A 213 4.55 0.46 -1.12
N ASN A 214 5.72 0.16 -0.56
CA ASN A 214 6.90 -0.22 -1.32
C ASN A 214 7.63 -1.35 -0.59
N ILE A 215 7.75 -2.50 -1.24
CA ILE A 215 8.47 -3.67 -0.71
C ILE A 215 9.43 -4.12 -1.79
N LYS A 216 10.72 -3.87 -1.63
CA LYS A 216 11.74 -4.22 -2.63
C LYS A 216 13.08 -4.61 -2.03
N PHE A 217 13.82 -5.48 -2.70
CA PHE A 217 15.19 -5.86 -2.31
C PHE A 217 15.34 -6.41 -0.87
N ASN A 218 14.26 -6.89 -0.25
CA ASN A 218 14.33 -7.57 1.04
C ASN A 218 14.82 -9.02 0.87
N HIS A 219 14.82 -9.81 1.94
CA HIS A 219 15.27 -11.20 1.87
C HIS A 219 14.54 -11.99 0.74
N PRO A 220 15.25 -12.82 -0.07
CA PRO A 220 14.64 -13.53 -1.20
C PRO A 220 13.53 -14.55 -0.83
N SER A 221 13.45 -14.94 0.45
CA SER A 221 12.39 -15.80 0.98
C SER A 221 11.14 -15.02 1.43
N LEU A 222 11.19 -13.67 1.44
CA LEU A 222 10.08 -12.84 1.91
C LEU A 222 8.77 -13.25 1.25
N CYS A 223 7.83 -13.67 2.09
CA CYS A 223 6.52 -14.07 1.66
C CYS A 223 5.44 -13.43 2.54
N LEU A 224 4.28 -13.18 1.92
CA LEU A 224 3.07 -12.73 2.58
C LEU A 224 2.04 -13.87 2.57
N THR A 225 1.24 -13.98 3.63
CA THR A 225 0.13 -14.93 3.68
C THR A 225 -1.05 -14.47 2.83
N ILE A 226 -2.05 -15.35 2.69
CA ILE A 226 -3.31 -14.99 2.05
C ILE A 226 -3.98 -13.84 2.80
N GLU A 227 -4.00 -13.92 4.13
CA GLU A 227 -4.59 -12.91 5.00
C GLU A 227 -3.89 -11.55 4.85
N GLU A 228 -2.56 -11.53 4.79
CA GLU A 228 -1.79 -10.30 4.56
C GLU A 228 -2.07 -9.68 3.18
N TYR A 229 -2.16 -10.48 2.11
CA TYR A 229 -2.54 -9.96 0.79
C TYR A 229 -4.00 -9.47 0.74
N CYS A 230 -4.95 -10.25 1.26
CA CYS A 230 -6.36 -9.83 1.34
C CYS A 230 -6.50 -8.52 2.09
N PHE A 231 -5.78 -8.38 3.20
CA PHE A 231 -5.71 -7.14 3.96
C PHE A 231 -5.27 -5.94 3.11
N PHE A 232 -4.18 -6.05 2.34
CA PHE A 232 -3.75 -4.95 1.47
C PHE A 232 -4.73 -4.67 0.33
N LEU A 233 -5.31 -5.71 -0.26
CA LEU A 233 -6.30 -5.60 -1.34
C LEU A 233 -7.55 -4.87 -0.88
N GLU A 234 -8.14 -5.30 0.24
CA GLU A 234 -9.34 -4.72 0.85
C GLU A 234 -9.10 -3.32 1.40
N ASN A 235 -7.89 -3.04 1.87
CA ASN A 235 -7.49 -1.70 2.27
C ASN A 235 -7.07 -0.82 1.09
N ASN A 236 -7.31 -1.23 -0.16
CA ASN A 236 -7.03 -0.42 -1.36
C ASN A 236 -5.59 0.08 -1.44
N VAL A 237 -4.63 -0.71 -0.93
CA VAL A 237 -3.21 -0.36 -0.99
C VAL A 237 -2.69 -0.62 -2.38
N SER A 238 -2.02 0.38 -2.94
CA SER A 238 -1.28 0.28 -4.20
C SER A 238 0.21 0.15 -3.91
N PHE A 239 0.91 -0.67 -4.70
CA PHE A 239 2.35 -0.90 -4.52
C PHE A 239 3.15 -0.21 -5.62
N ILE A 240 4.21 0.48 -5.22
CA ILE A 240 5.24 0.98 -6.16
C ILE A 240 6.09 -0.21 -6.65
N HIS A 241 6.55 -1.02 -5.70
CA HIS A 241 7.21 -2.31 -5.93
C HIS A 241 6.68 -3.33 -4.91
N LEU A 242 6.62 -4.60 -5.33
CA LEU A 242 6.14 -5.71 -4.51
C LEU A 242 6.97 -6.97 -4.77
N ASP A 243 8.19 -6.99 -4.23
CA ASP A 243 9.11 -8.13 -4.34
C ASP A 243 8.80 -9.17 -3.27
N THR A 244 7.67 -9.87 -3.41
CA THR A 244 7.21 -10.85 -2.44
C THR A 244 6.68 -12.11 -3.11
N LYS A 245 6.58 -13.19 -2.33
CA LYS A 245 5.95 -14.44 -2.74
C LYS A 245 4.69 -14.70 -1.91
N LEU A 246 3.83 -15.60 -2.38
CA LEU A 246 2.80 -16.18 -1.53
C LEU A 246 3.44 -17.22 -0.62
N CYS A 247 3.21 -17.12 0.69
CA CYS A 247 3.71 -18.11 1.62
C CYS A 247 3.12 -19.50 1.32
N LYS A 248 3.89 -20.55 1.62
CA LYS A 248 3.39 -21.93 1.53
C LYS A 248 2.21 -22.08 2.50
N TYR A 249 1.02 -22.21 1.93
CA TYR A 249 -0.21 -22.34 2.69
C TYR A 249 -0.32 -23.75 3.28
N THR A 250 -0.33 -23.84 4.61
CA THR A 250 -0.86 -24.97 5.36
C THR A 250 -2.32 -24.67 5.67
N LYS A 251 -3.22 -25.56 5.26
CA LYS A 251 -4.67 -25.41 5.42
C LYS A 251 -5.01 -25.26 6.91
N ASN A 252 -5.11 -24.03 7.40
CA ASN A 252 -5.58 -23.75 8.75
C ASN A 252 -7.09 -23.53 8.68
N GLU A 253 -7.81 -24.28 9.50
CA GLU A 253 -9.27 -24.46 9.51
C GLU A 253 -10.07 -23.23 10.00
N THR A 254 -9.47 -22.04 9.99
CA THR A 254 -10.05 -20.82 10.58
C THR A 254 -10.51 -19.78 9.56
N SER A 255 -10.29 -19.99 8.26
CA SER A 255 -10.79 -19.08 7.22
C SER A 255 -12.24 -19.43 6.84
N THR A 256 -13.12 -18.43 6.87
CA THR A 256 -14.49 -18.53 6.35
C THR A 256 -14.54 -18.55 4.82
N MET A 257 -13.42 -18.28 4.14
CA MET A 257 -13.32 -18.28 2.68
C MET A 257 -13.00 -19.68 2.15
N ASN A 258 -13.74 -20.15 1.15
CA ASN A 258 -13.33 -21.35 0.42
C ASN A 258 -12.18 -21.01 -0.54
N ILE A 259 -11.02 -21.62 -0.29
CA ILE A 259 -9.77 -21.40 -1.03
C ILE A 259 -9.53 -22.57 -1.96
N CYS A 260 -9.59 -22.30 -3.26
CA CYS A 260 -9.39 -23.28 -4.31
C CYS A 260 -8.06 -23.08 -5.03
N ARG A 261 -7.47 -24.17 -5.50
CA ARG A 261 -6.33 -24.13 -6.42
C ARG A 261 -6.82 -24.47 -7.81
N PHE A 262 -6.53 -23.61 -8.77
CA PHE A 262 -6.93 -23.85 -10.14
C PHE A 262 -6.10 -24.98 -10.75
N GLN A 263 -6.79 -25.95 -11.36
CA GLN A 263 -6.20 -27.01 -12.18
C GLN A 263 -6.83 -26.98 -13.57
N SER A 264 -8.17 -26.98 -13.59
CA SER A 264 -9.00 -26.81 -14.79
C SER A 264 -10.38 -26.27 -14.39
N MET A 265 -11.14 -25.74 -15.34
CA MET A 265 -12.53 -25.32 -15.09
C MET A 265 -13.42 -26.48 -14.62
N LYS A 266 -13.19 -27.68 -15.16
CA LYS A 266 -13.93 -28.89 -14.78
C LYS A 266 -13.68 -29.30 -13.32
N GLU A 267 -12.44 -29.22 -12.85
CA GLU A 267 -12.05 -29.65 -11.50
C GLU A 267 -12.24 -28.56 -10.44
N LEU A 268 -12.51 -27.32 -10.85
CA LEU A 268 -12.81 -26.24 -9.94
C LEU A 268 -14.10 -26.53 -9.15
N GLU A 269 -14.11 -26.20 -7.87
CA GLU A 269 -15.30 -26.33 -7.01
C GLU A 269 -16.28 -25.17 -7.25
N ASP A 270 -17.57 -25.39 -7.03
CA ASP A 270 -18.64 -24.44 -7.40
C ASP A 270 -18.76 -23.21 -6.46
N ASN A 271 -18.07 -23.21 -5.32
CA ASN A 271 -18.22 -22.22 -4.24
C ASN A 271 -16.89 -21.59 -3.81
N CYS A 272 -15.90 -21.55 -4.71
CA CYS A 272 -14.60 -20.94 -4.43
C CYS A 272 -14.75 -19.43 -4.24
N ASN A 273 -14.36 -18.91 -3.07
CA ASN A 273 -14.29 -17.47 -2.83
C ASN A 273 -12.95 -16.88 -3.25
N LEU A 274 -11.89 -17.67 -3.13
CA LEU A 274 -10.54 -17.32 -3.55
C LEU A 274 -9.97 -18.43 -4.41
N VAL A 275 -9.45 -18.07 -5.58
CA VAL A 275 -8.75 -18.99 -6.48
C VAL A 275 -7.27 -18.63 -6.55
N ILE A 276 -6.41 -19.62 -6.27
CA ILE A 276 -4.96 -19.53 -6.44
C ILE A 276 -4.60 -20.24 -7.75
N GLY A 277 -3.98 -19.49 -8.67
CA GLY A 277 -3.59 -19.97 -10.00
C GLY A 277 -4.27 -19.17 -11.12
N ASP A 278 -3.76 -19.36 -12.33
CA ASP A 278 -4.29 -18.71 -13.52
C ASP A 278 -5.56 -19.41 -13.97
N ILE A 279 -6.70 -18.71 -13.96
CA ILE A 279 -7.95 -19.23 -14.52
C ILE A 279 -7.82 -19.21 -16.04
N ILE A 280 -7.92 -20.39 -16.65
CA ILE A 280 -7.84 -20.58 -18.09
C ILE A 280 -9.13 -21.25 -18.55
N MET A 281 -9.93 -20.53 -19.33
CA MET A 281 -11.18 -21.01 -19.92
C MET A 281 -11.05 -21.05 -21.44
N LYS A 282 -11.28 -22.21 -22.02
CA LYS A 282 -11.19 -22.44 -23.47
C LYS A 282 -12.49 -23.00 -24.03
N SER A 283 -12.54 -23.16 -25.35
CA SER A 283 -13.61 -23.93 -26.00
C SER A 283 -13.78 -25.30 -25.34
N GLY A 284 -14.99 -25.60 -24.90
CA GLY A 284 -15.37 -26.82 -24.18
C GLY A 284 -15.49 -26.64 -22.66
N ASP A 285 -14.99 -25.54 -22.09
CA ASP A 285 -15.07 -25.26 -20.65
C ASP A 285 -16.32 -24.46 -20.24
N GLU A 286 -17.11 -23.97 -21.20
CA GLU A 286 -18.18 -22.98 -20.95
C GLU A 286 -19.26 -23.47 -19.98
N GLU A 287 -19.54 -24.78 -19.96
CA GLU A 287 -20.49 -25.38 -19.01
C GLU A 287 -20.08 -25.19 -17.54
N ASN A 288 -18.79 -25.02 -17.28
CA ASN A 288 -18.21 -24.85 -15.95
C ASN A 288 -18.03 -23.37 -15.58
N PHE A 289 -18.37 -22.41 -16.45
CA PHE A 289 -18.13 -21.00 -16.20
C PHE A 289 -18.89 -20.47 -14.95
N GLN A 290 -20.07 -21.03 -14.69
CA GLN A 290 -20.91 -20.67 -13.54
C GLN A 290 -20.26 -20.97 -12.18
N LYS A 291 -19.20 -21.77 -12.13
CA LYS A 291 -18.45 -22.05 -10.90
C LYS A 291 -17.71 -20.83 -10.35
N LEU A 292 -17.51 -19.81 -11.19
CA LEU A 292 -16.85 -18.57 -10.79
C LEU A 292 -17.77 -17.56 -10.10
N LYS A 293 -19.08 -17.81 -10.03
CA LYS A 293 -20.10 -16.87 -9.50
C LYS A 293 -19.86 -16.37 -8.08
N ASP A 294 -19.09 -17.10 -7.27
CA ASP A 294 -18.78 -16.78 -5.88
C ASP A 294 -17.32 -16.31 -5.68
N LEU A 295 -16.56 -16.19 -6.77
CA LEU A 295 -15.19 -15.73 -6.77
C LEU A 295 -15.11 -14.25 -6.39
N VAL A 296 -14.37 -13.96 -5.32
CA VAL A 296 -14.11 -12.60 -4.84
C VAL A 296 -12.64 -12.22 -5.05
N TYR A 297 -11.72 -13.17 -4.88
CA TYR A 297 -10.28 -12.96 -4.98
C TYR A 297 -9.66 -13.90 -6.03
N LEU A 298 -8.94 -13.32 -7.00
CA LEU A 298 -8.14 -14.08 -7.95
C LEU A 298 -6.65 -13.84 -7.68
N PHE A 299 -5.96 -14.87 -7.21
CA PHE A 299 -4.50 -14.87 -7.03
C PHE A 299 -3.85 -15.55 -8.25
N GLY A 300 -3.82 -14.82 -9.36
CA GLY A 300 -3.36 -15.26 -10.67
C GLY A 300 -3.89 -14.35 -11.79
N SER A 301 -3.85 -14.85 -13.03
CA SER A 301 -4.43 -14.17 -14.19
C SER A 301 -5.75 -14.77 -14.66
N LEU A 302 -6.51 -14.03 -15.46
CA LEU A 302 -7.72 -14.48 -16.14
C LEU A 302 -7.47 -14.63 -17.65
N VAL A 303 -7.71 -15.83 -18.19
CA VAL A 303 -7.52 -16.16 -19.61
C VAL A 303 -8.81 -16.76 -20.17
N ILE A 304 -9.37 -16.16 -21.22
CA ILE A 304 -10.60 -16.61 -21.90
C ILE A 304 -10.33 -16.66 -23.41
N GLU A 305 -10.29 -17.86 -23.97
CA GLU A 305 -9.81 -18.08 -25.34
C GLU A 305 -10.78 -18.92 -26.16
N ASN A 306 -11.16 -18.43 -27.34
CA ASN A 306 -11.95 -19.17 -28.34
C ASN A 306 -13.24 -19.78 -27.77
N THR A 307 -13.88 -19.10 -26.82
CA THR A 307 -15.10 -19.59 -26.18
C THR A 307 -16.34 -19.10 -26.92
N THR A 308 -17.47 -19.72 -26.57
CA THR A 308 -18.80 -19.35 -27.08
C THR A 308 -19.65 -18.58 -26.07
N ILE A 309 -19.06 -18.12 -24.96
CA ILE A 309 -19.76 -17.30 -23.95
C ILE A 309 -20.21 -15.96 -24.56
N GLU A 310 -21.31 -15.43 -24.06
CA GLU A 310 -21.89 -14.17 -24.55
C GLU A 310 -21.66 -12.99 -23.58
N ASN A 311 -21.37 -13.29 -22.31
CA ASN A 311 -21.17 -12.31 -21.24
C ASN A 311 -20.19 -12.83 -20.17
N MET A 312 -19.84 -11.97 -19.23
CA MET A 312 -18.91 -12.23 -18.11
C MET A 312 -19.61 -12.36 -16.74
N GLU A 313 -20.95 -12.50 -16.71
CA GLU A 313 -21.77 -12.43 -15.48
C GLU A 313 -21.27 -13.31 -14.32
N PRO A 314 -20.77 -14.54 -14.52
CA PRO A 314 -20.20 -15.33 -13.43
C PRO A 314 -18.99 -14.69 -12.73
N LEU A 315 -18.39 -13.65 -13.28
CA LEU A 315 -17.28 -12.93 -12.67
C LEU A 315 -17.71 -11.61 -12.00
N ASP A 316 -19.01 -11.32 -11.94
CA ASP A 316 -19.54 -10.05 -11.40
C ASP A 316 -19.18 -9.84 -9.92
N LYS A 317 -18.85 -10.90 -9.16
CA LYS A 317 -18.40 -10.79 -7.76
C LYS A 317 -16.90 -10.64 -7.59
N LEU A 318 -16.09 -10.76 -8.65
CA LEU A 318 -14.65 -10.61 -8.57
C LEU A 318 -14.32 -9.17 -8.14
N ARG A 319 -13.65 -9.02 -6.99
CA ARG A 319 -13.29 -7.72 -6.42
C ARG A 319 -11.81 -7.43 -6.45
N TYR A 320 -11.00 -8.46 -6.28
CA TYR A 320 -9.59 -8.29 -6.01
C TYR A 320 -8.75 -9.23 -6.86
N ILE A 321 -7.73 -8.67 -7.51
CA ILE A 321 -6.79 -9.43 -8.33
C ILE A 321 -5.38 -9.23 -7.77
N LEU A 322 -4.72 -10.33 -7.45
CA LEU A 322 -3.31 -10.38 -7.08
C LEU A 322 -2.54 -11.15 -8.16
N HIS A 323 -1.62 -10.48 -8.84
CA HIS A 323 -0.81 -11.09 -9.89
C HIS A 323 0.68 -10.94 -9.60
N LEU A 324 1.28 -11.97 -9.00
CA LEU A 324 2.69 -11.94 -8.60
C LEU A 324 3.65 -12.40 -9.72
N ASN A 325 3.13 -12.85 -10.87
CA ASN A 325 3.94 -13.33 -11.99
C ASN A 325 4.05 -12.26 -13.09
N GLY A 326 5.04 -11.39 -12.97
CA GLY A 326 5.20 -10.24 -13.87
C GLY A 326 5.49 -10.53 -15.35
N SER A 327 5.67 -11.79 -15.75
CA SER A 327 5.96 -12.15 -17.15
C SER A 327 4.71 -12.32 -18.03
N ASN A 328 3.55 -12.49 -17.41
CA ASN A 328 2.31 -12.88 -18.05
C ASN A 328 1.28 -11.73 -17.98
N PRO A 329 0.42 -11.51 -18.99
CA PRO A 329 -0.67 -10.56 -18.87
C PRO A 329 -1.64 -10.96 -17.75
N ILE A 330 -2.23 -9.97 -17.09
CA ILE A 330 -3.18 -10.15 -15.99
C ILE A 330 -4.51 -10.66 -16.54
N VAL A 331 -4.92 -10.12 -17.69
CA VAL A 331 -6.12 -10.53 -18.41
C VAL A 331 -5.78 -10.78 -19.87
N GLN A 332 -6.29 -11.89 -20.43
CA GLN A 332 -6.19 -12.21 -21.84
C GLN A 332 -7.54 -12.72 -22.33
N ILE A 333 -8.20 -11.98 -23.21
CA ILE A 333 -9.49 -12.37 -23.81
C ILE A 333 -9.29 -12.35 -25.32
N VAL A 334 -9.27 -13.54 -25.94
CA VAL A 334 -8.87 -13.70 -27.35
C VAL A 334 -9.81 -14.64 -28.09
N GLY A 335 -10.20 -14.28 -29.31
CA GLY A 335 -10.93 -15.20 -30.20
C GLY A 335 -12.40 -15.45 -29.83
N ASN A 336 -13.00 -14.67 -28.93
CA ASN A 336 -14.34 -14.92 -28.41
C ASN A 336 -15.40 -14.25 -29.30
N GLN A 337 -15.80 -14.93 -30.37
CA GLN A 337 -16.67 -14.39 -31.42
C GLN A 337 -18.12 -14.11 -30.99
N LYS A 338 -18.56 -14.60 -29.83
CA LYS A 338 -19.90 -14.32 -29.30
C LYS A 338 -19.91 -13.34 -28.12
N LEU A 339 -18.75 -13.09 -27.53
CA LEU A 339 -18.62 -12.18 -26.41
C LEU A 339 -18.64 -10.76 -26.94
N LYS A 340 -19.74 -10.03 -26.71
CA LYS A 340 -19.91 -8.65 -27.22
C LYS A 340 -19.39 -7.57 -26.29
N ARG A 341 -19.10 -7.93 -25.03
CA ARG A 341 -18.53 -7.01 -24.04
C ARG A 341 -17.86 -7.85 -22.96
N ALA A 342 -16.64 -7.49 -22.57
CA ALA A 342 -16.02 -8.01 -21.36
C ALA A 342 -16.05 -6.94 -20.29
N TYR A 343 -16.79 -7.21 -19.20
CA TYR A 343 -16.95 -6.26 -18.12
C TYR A 343 -16.80 -6.94 -16.76
N LEU A 344 -16.08 -6.30 -15.84
CA LEU A 344 -15.83 -6.78 -14.48
C LEU A 344 -16.26 -5.71 -13.45
N PRO A 345 -17.57 -5.62 -13.14
CA PRO A 345 -18.16 -4.47 -12.42
C PRO A 345 -17.65 -4.25 -11.01
N SER A 346 -17.25 -5.33 -10.32
CA SER A 346 -16.94 -5.26 -8.90
C SER A 346 -15.45 -5.13 -8.59
N VAL A 347 -14.57 -5.09 -9.59
CA VAL A 347 -13.11 -5.03 -9.34
C VAL A 347 -12.74 -3.68 -8.74
N GLN A 348 -12.15 -3.72 -7.54
CA GLN A 348 -11.82 -2.53 -6.73
C GLN A 348 -10.31 -2.31 -6.59
N ASN A 349 -9.52 -3.38 -6.61
CA ASN A 349 -8.08 -3.26 -6.48
C ASN A 349 -7.33 -4.37 -7.23
N ILE A 350 -6.27 -3.97 -7.95
CA ILE A 350 -5.37 -4.86 -8.67
C ILE A 350 -3.96 -4.61 -8.14
N VAL A 351 -3.39 -5.63 -7.51
CA VAL A 351 -2.03 -5.62 -6.98
C VAL A 351 -1.17 -6.54 -7.82
N VAL A 352 -0.05 -6.03 -8.31
CA VAL A 352 0.82 -6.74 -9.25
C VAL A 352 2.28 -6.65 -8.82
N ASN A 353 3.05 -7.69 -9.16
CA ASN A 353 4.50 -7.62 -9.23
C ASN A 353 4.91 -7.68 -10.71
N GLY A 354 5.20 -6.53 -11.33
CA GLY A 354 5.58 -6.41 -12.73
C GLY A 354 4.54 -5.69 -13.60
N ASN A 355 4.38 -6.15 -14.83
CA ASN A 355 3.62 -5.43 -15.86
C ASN A 355 2.10 -5.53 -15.65
N ARG A 356 1.39 -4.46 -16.02
CA ARG A 356 -0.07 -4.33 -15.87
C ARG A 356 -0.83 -4.64 -17.17
N THR A 357 -0.33 -5.55 -17.98
CA THR A 357 -0.85 -5.77 -19.34
C THR A 357 -2.18 -6.54 -19.35
N ALA A 358 -3.11 -6.07 -20.18
CA ALA A 358 -4.30 -6.79 -20.59
C ALA A 358 -4.34 -6.92 -22.12
N ILE A 359 -4.65 -8.10 -22.64
CA ILE A 359 -4.63 -8.39 -24.08
C ILE A 359 -6.04 -8.69 -24.57
N PHE A 360 -6.49 -7.93 -25.57
CA PHE A 360 -7.74 -8.15 -26.30
C PHE A 360 -7.47 -8.23 -27.80
N GLN A 361 -7.79 -9.37 -28.40
CA GLN A 361 -7.57 -9.57 -29.82
C GLN A 361 -8.54 -10.59 -30.42
N ASP A 362 -8.94 -10.36 -31.67
CA ASP A 362 -9.77 -11.27 -32.45
C ASP A 362 -11.10 -11.60 -31.76
N ASN A 363 -11.67 -10.70 -30.95
CA ASN A 363 -12.99 -10.89 -30.35
C ASN A 363 -14.11 -10.39 -31.29
N HIS A 364 -15.36 -10.43 -30.83
CA HIS A 364 -16.49 -9.96 -31.63
C HIS A 364 -16.30 -8.49 -32.06
N PRO A 365 -16.66 -8.08 -33.30
CA PRO A 365 -16.43 -6.71 -33.78
C PRO A 365 -17.09 -5.59 -32.96
N GLU A 366 -18.11 -5.93 -32.16
CA GLU A 366 -18.79 -4.98 -31.28
C GLU A 366 -18.23 -4.95 -29.84
N PHE A 367 -17.14 -5.66 -29.55
CA PHE A 367 -16.58 -5.85 -28.20
C PHE A 367 -16.40 -4.56 -27.39
N PHE A 368 -16.00 -3.45 -28.04
CA PHE A 368 -15.84 -2.13 -27.44
C PHE A 368 -16.72 -1.03 -28.06
N LYS A 369 -17.74 -1.39 -28.84
CA LYS A 369 -18.53 -0.42 -29.63
C LYS A 369 -19.23 0.65 -28.78
N ASN A 370 -19.57 0.32 -27.53
CA ASN A 370 -20.27 1.22 -26.60
C ASN A 370 -19.33 2.04 -25.71
N GLU A 371 -18.01 1.88 -25.83
CA GLU A 371 -17.02 2.52 -24.95
C GLU A 371 -16.30 3.71 -25.59
N GLU A 372 -16.85 4.27 -26.68
CA GLU A 372 -16.24 5.39 -27.44
C GLU A 372 -14.77 5.13 -27.85
N GLY A 373 -14.38 3.87 -28.02
CA GLY A 373 -13.01 3.45 -28.34
C GLY A 373 -12.11 3.21 -27.12
N SER A 374 -12.64 3.26 -25.90
CA SER A 374 -11.95 2.79 -24.69
C SER A 374 -11.94 1.26 -24.62
N CYS A 375 -10.80 0.71 -24.19
CA CYS A 375 -10.61 -0.73 -23.95
C CYS A 375 -10.82 -1.11 -22.48
N SER A 376 -11.70 -0.42 -21.77
CA SER A 376 -11.78 -0.58 -20.33
C SER A 376 -12.47 -1.88 -19.96
N LEU A 377 -11.97 -2.55 -18.92
CA LEU A 377 -12.67 -3.66 -18.27
C LEU A 377 -13.60 -3.21 -17.13
N PHE A 378 -13.50 -1.94 -16.74
CA PHE A 378 -14.06 -1.40 -15.51
C PHE A 378 -14.90 -0.14 -15.83
N GLU A 379 -16.06 0.04 -15.18
CA GLU A 379 -16.86 1.27 -15.27
C GLU A 379 -16.59 2.13 -14.03
N GLY A 380 -16.91 3.42 -14.12
CA GLY A 380 -16.87 4.33 -12.96
C GLY A 380 -15.46 4.59 -12.42
N VAL A 381 -14.43 4.51 -13.28
CA VAL A 381 -13.05 4.89 -12.92
C VAL A 381 -12.90 6.40 -12.96
N ASP A 382 -13.62 7.08 -12.07
CA ASP A 382 -13.82 8.54 -12.13
C ASP A 382 -12.81 9.32 -11.28
N SER A 383 -12.24 8.69 -10.24
CA SER A 383 -11.24 9.29 -9.36
C SER A 383 -9.82 8.87 -9.74
N ASP A 384 -8.85 9.74 -9.47
CA ASP A 384 -7.43 9.45 -9.70
C ASP A 384 -6.93 8.28 -8.84
N GLU A 385 -7.50 8.07 -7.65
CA GLU A 385 -7.26 6.89 -6.82
C GLU A 385 -7.71 5.59 -7.52
N SER A 386 -8.93 5.56 -8.07
CA SER A 386 -9.44 4.40 -8.80
C SER A 386 -8.64 4.15 -10.08
N LYS A 387 -8.24 5.20 -10.80
CA LYS A 387 -7.36 5.08 -11.97
C LYS A 387 -6.03 4.44 -11.61
N LEU A 388 -5.43 4.81 -10.48
CA LEU A 388 -4.16 4.21 -10.03
C LEU A 388 -4.33 2.73 -9.69
N ARG A 389 -5.36 2.36 -8.92
CA ARG A 389 -5.60 0.98 -8.46
C ARG A 389 -5.91 0.03 -9.61
N LEU A 390 -6.77 0.48 -10.53
CA LEU A 390 -7.32 -0.35 -11.61
C LEU A 390 -6.55 -0.23 -12.92
N ARG A 391 -5.46 0.55 -12.97
CA ARG A 391 -4.68 0.77 -14.20
C ARG A 391 -4.27 -0.57 -14.82
N LEU A 392 -4.56 -0.71 -16.11
CA LEU A 392 -4.06 -1.75 -16.99
C LEU A 392 -3.55 -1.11 -18.28
N ASP A 393 -2.54 -1.74 -18.88
CA ASP A 393 -2.00 -1.41 -20.20
C ASP A 393 -2.70 -2.31 -21.22
N TYR A 394 -3.72 -1.77 -21.89
CA TYR A 394 -4.52 -2.51 -22.86
C TYR A 394 -3.82 -2.57 -24.22
N ILE A 395 -3.61 -3.78 -24.75
CA ILE A 395 -2.95 -4.04 -26.04
C ILE A 395 -3.68 -5.14 -26.83
N GLY A 396 -3.27 -5.35 -28.09
CA GLY A 396 -3.85 -6.33 -29.01
C GLY A 396 -4.76 -5.67 -30.04
N GLY A 397 -5.11 -6.43 -31.10
CA GLY A 397 -5.82 -5.90 -32.27
C GLY A 397 -7.18 -5.26 -31.99
N ASP A 398 -7.84 -5.59 -30.87
CA ASP A 398 -9.09 -4.95 -30.47
C ASP A 398 -8.86 -3.57 -29.81
N CYS A 399 -7.62 -3.27 -29.41
CA CYS A 399 -7.20 -2.10 -28.62
C CYS A 399 -6.03 -1.32 -29.21
N GLY A 400 -5.55 -1.70 -30.39
CA GLY A 400 -4.35 -1.14 -31.00
C GLY A 400 -3.77 -2.09 -32.03
N GLU A 401 -2.45 -2.21 -32.04
CA GLU A 401 -1.74 -3.13 -32.93
C GLU A 401 -1.89 -4.58 -32.47
N GLU A 402 -1.98 -5.50 -33.43
CA GLU A 402 -1.95 -6.93 -33.16
C GLU A 402 -0.64 -7.33 -32.46
N VAL A 403 -0.76 -8.27 -31.53
CA VAL A 403 0.38 -8.79 -30.77
C VAL A 403 0.45 -10.31 -30.91
N VAL A 404 1.64 -10.86 -30.68
CA VAL A 404 1.83 -12.32 -30.67
C VAL A 404 1.15 -12.89 -29.43
N ILE A 405 0.12 -13.69 -29.65
CA ILE A 405 -0.63 -14.35 -28.57
C ILE A 405 0.13 -15.57 -28.06
N VAL A 406 0.44 -15.57 -26.77
CA VAL A 406 0.98 -16.74 -26.07
C VAL A 406 -0.20 -17.51 -25.46
N TYR A 407 -0.64 -18.57 -26.12
CA TYR A 407 -1.68 -19.44 -25.62
C TYR A 407 -1.18 -20.25 -24.42
N ARG A 408 -1.87 -20.15 -23.28
CA ARG A 408 -1.46 -20.84 -22.05
C ARG A 408 -2.06 -22.25 -21.98
N SER A 409 -1.27 -23.23 -21.55
CA SER A 409 -1.77 -24.58 -21.29
C SER A 409 -2.07 -24.77 -19.81
N SER A 410 -3.18 -25.44 -19.49
CA SER A 410 -3.57 -25.85 -18.13
C SER A 410 -2.66 -26.95 -17.51
N SER A 411 -1.62 -27.40 -18.22
CA SER A 411 -0.70 -28.43 -17.76
C SER A 411 0.25 -27.92 -16.67
N SER A 412 -0.03 -28.28 -15.42
CA SER A 412 0.89 -28.17 -14.28
C SER A 412 2.03 -29.18 -14.38
N LYS A 413 2.96 -28.97 -15.32
CA LYS A 413 4.31 -29.54 -15.20
C LYS A 413 5.23 -28.42 -14.79
N LEU A 414 5.63 -28.48 -13.53
CA LEU A 414 6.76 -27.77 -12.93
C LEU A 414 7.84 -27.56 -14.01
N SER A 415 8.05 -26.31 -14.41
CA SER A 415 9.14 -25.96 -15.32
C SER A 415 10.44 -26.32 -14.64
N VAL A 416 11.03 -27.46 -15.05
CA VAL A 416 12.41 -27.80 -14.72
C VAL A 416 13.26 -26.72 -15.36
N LEU A 417 13.73 -25.78 -14.54
CA LEU A 417 14.79 -24.85 -14.90
C LEU A 417 15.99 -25.70 -15.35
N ILE A 418 16.23 -25.69 -16.67
CA ILE A 418 17.50 -26.15 -17.23
C ILE A 418 18.53 -25.13 -16.78
N VAL A 419 19.20 -25.42 -15.67
CA VAL A 419 20.40 -24.70 -15.25
C VAL A 419 21.49 -25.10 -16.24
N PHE A 420 21.81 -24.20 -17.18
CA PHE A 420 23.05 -24.27 -17.94
C PHE A 420 24.21 -24.00 -16.97
N SER A 421 24.81 -25.06 -16.45
CA SER A 421 26.08 -24.99 -15.73
C SER A 421 27.17 -24.60 -16.71
N PHE A 422 27.54 -23.30 -16.73
CA PHE A 422 28.81 -22.88 -17.30
C PHE A 422 29.95 -23.43 -16.43
N VAL A 423 30.57 -24.52 -16.87
CA VAL A 423 31.86 -24.96 -16.34
C VAL A 423 32.90 -23.97 -16.86
N ILE A 424 33.30 -23.03 -16.01
CA ILE A 424 34.52 -22.24 -16.24
C ILE A 424 35.71 -23.17 -16.00
N VAL A 425 36.31 -23.64 -17.09
CA VAL A 425 37.63 -24.28 -17.04
C VAL A 425 38.66 -23.19 -16.81
N LEU A 426 39.09 -23.03 -15.56
CA LEU A 426 40.29 -22.26 -15.22
C LEU A 426 41.52 -23.02 -15.73
N HIS A 427 42.04 -22.61 -16.87
CA HIS A 427 43.41 -22.96 -17.27
C HIS A 427 44.39 -22.10 -16.48
N PHE A 428 45.05 -22.73 -15.50
CA PHE A 428 46.30 -22.25 -14.93
C PHE A 428 47.37 -22.24 -16.02
N VAL A 429 47.73 -21.06 -16.51
CA VAL A 429 49.00 -20.85 -17.20
C VAL A 429 50.01 -20.38 -16.17
N SER A 430 50.93 -21.27 -15.83
CA SER A 430 52.14 -20.97 -15.08
C SER A 430 53.09 -20.19 -15.99
N VAL A 431 53.42 -18.95 -15.64
CA VAL A 431 54.50 -18.19 -16.29
C VAL A 431 55.61 -18.00 -15.27
N HIS A 432 56.73 -18.67 -15.55
CA HIS A 432 58.04 -18.41 -14.99
C HIS A 432 58.48 -16.96 -15.29
N CYS A 433 58.98 -16.26 -14.28
CA CYS A 433 59.91 -15.15 -14.47
C CYS A 433 61.21 -15.48 -13.73
N ASN A 434 62.25 -15.77 -14.52
CA ASN A 434 63.65 -15.63 -14.13
C ASN A 434 64.17 -14.33 -14.77
N ASN A 435 64.50 -13.35 -13.94
CA ASN A 435 65.76 -12.60 -13.94
C ASN A 435 65.74 -11.56 -12.82
#